data_AF-A0A969BZ99-F1
#
_entry.id   AF-A0A969BZ99-F1
#
_cell.length_a   1.000
_cell.length_b   1.000
_cell.length_c   1.000
_cell.angle_alpha   90.00
_cell.angle_beta   90.00
_cell.angle_gamma   90.00
#
_symmetry.space_group_name_H-M   'P 1'
#
loop_
_entity.id
_entity.type
_entity.pdbx_description
1 polymer ?
#
loop_
_entity_poly.entity_id
_entity_poly.type
_entity_poly.pdbx_seq_one_letter_code
_entity_poly.pdbx_strand_id
1 'polypeptide(L)'
;EGNGKQSLKDKNRFFEIARGSALECASIHDVLRVCDAIDVESNRRGKSDLKRIVSMLTRLIQRTSNVSEGSVEYEYEYRDAEYE
;
A
#
# COMPACT_ATOMS: atom_id res chain seq x y z
N GLU A 1 10.05 -5.42 -4.57
CA GLU A 1 10.63 -5.33 -3.21
C GLU A 1 9.61 -5.55 -2.10
N GLY A 2 8.48 -4.84 -2.08
CA GLY A 2 7.45 -4.96 -1.02
C GLY A 2 6.97 -6.39 -0.76
N ASN A 3 6.57 -7.15 -1.79
CA ASN A 3 6.10 -8.53 -1.63
C ASN A 3 7.09 -9.48 -0.94
N GLY A 4 8.39 -9.16 -0.93
CA GLY A 4 9.43 -9.98 -0.30
C GLY A 4 9.69 -9.66 1.17
N LYS A 5 9.00 -8.68 1.78
CA LYS A 5 9.18 -8.36 3.20
C LYS A 5 8.35 -9.28 4.09
N GLN A 6 8.89 -9.64 5.26
CA GLN A 6 8.19 -10.53 6.20
C GLN A 6 7.12 -9.79 7.00
N SER A 7 7.41 -8.56 7.47
CA SER A 7 6.46 -7.76 8.25
C SER A 7 5.46 -7.03 7.33
N LEU A 8 4.19 -7.00 7.74
CA LEU A 8 3.15 -6.24 7.03
C LEU A 8 3.47 -4.73 6.98
N LYS A 9 4.08 -4.21 8.06
CA LYS A 9 4.51 -2.81 8.15
C LYS A 9 5.53 -2.47 7.06
N ASP A 10 6.55 -3.31 6.88
CA ASP A 10 7.55 -3.10 5.85
C ASP A 10 6.92 -3.26 4.46
N LYS A 11 6.10 -4.30 4.22
CA LYS A 11 5.36 -4.45 2.95
C LYS A 11 4.62 -3.16 2.56
N ASN A 12 3.86 -2.60 3.50
CA ASN A 12 3.10 -1.36 3.29
C ASN A 12 3.99 -0.17 2.96
N ARG A 13 5.10 0.01 3.68
CA ARG A 13 6.05 1.09 3.40
C ARG A 13 6.56 1.04 1.96
N PHE A 14 6.88 -0.15 1.43
CA PHE A 14 7.29 -0.27 0.03
C PHE A 14 6.17 0.05 -0.96
N PHE A 15 4.92 -0.35 -0.66
CA PHE A 15 3.78 0.01 -1.51
C PHE A 15 3.49 1.52 -1.49
N GLU A 16 3.66 2.18 -0.35
CA GLU A 16 3.52 3.64 -0.23
C GLU A 16 4.57 4.38 -1.05
N ILE A 17 5.83 3.94 -0.99
CA ILE A 17 6.92 4.47 -1.82
C ILE A 17 6.58 4.30 -3.30
N ALA A 18 6.21 3.09 -3.72
CA ALA A 18 5.83 2.82 -5.10
C ALA A 18 4.64 3.67 -5.56
N ARG A 19 3.66 3.91 -4.68
CA ARG A 19 2.51 4.77 -4.97
C ARG A 19 2.94 6.23 -5.16
N GLY A 20 3.86 6.72 -4.31
CA GLY A 20 4.47 8.04 -4.45
C GLY A 20 5.16 8.20 -5.79
N SER A 21 6.06 7.26 -6.13
CA SER A 21 6.78 7.29 -7.41
C SER A 21 5.83 7.25 -8.63
N ALA A 22 4.73 6.48 -8.56
CA ALA A 22 3.75 6.45 -9.65
C ALA A 22 3.01 7.81 -9.82
N LEU A 23 2.75 8.54 -8.74
CA LEU A 23 2.16 9.89 -8.79
C LEU A 23 3.15 10.92 -9.34
N GLU A 24 4.42 10.80 -8.98
CA GLU A 24 5.50 11.62 -9.55
C GLU A 24 5.62 11.37 -11.07
N CYS A 25 5.55 10.12 -11.52
CA CYS A 25 5.51 9.80 -12.96
C CYS A 25 4.31 10.45 -13.67
N ALA A 26 3.14 10.50 -13.03
CA ALA A 26 1.97 11.17 -13.62
C ALA A 26 2.19 12.68 -13.76
N SER A 27 2.93 13.28 -12.82
CA SER A 27 3.33 14.69 -12.86
C SER A 27 4.39 14.95 -13.94
N ILE A 28 5.34 14.03 -14.14
CA ILE A 28 6.30 14.09 -15.25
C ILE A 28 5.57 14.06 -16.59
N HIS A 29 4.53 13.24 -16.73
CA HIS A 29 3.68 13.22 -17.92
C HIS A 29 3.03 14.58 -18.22
N ASP A 30 2.59 15.31 -17.18
CA ASP A 30 2.10 16.68 -17.33
C ASP A 30 3.18 17.63 -17.85
N VAL A 31 4.38 17.57 -17.27
CA VAL A 31 5.52 18.39 -17.72
C VAL A 31 5.90 18.08 -19.17
N LEU A 32 6.02 16.80 -19.53
CA LEU A 32 6.33 16.38 -20.90
C LEU A 32 5.27 16.84 -21.89
N ARG A 33 3.99 16.83 -21.50
CA ARG A 33 2.90 17.32 -22.35
C ARG A 33 2.96 18.84 -22.52
N VAL A 34 3.24 19.59 -21.46
CA VAL A 34 3.38 21.06 -21.51
C VAL A 34 4.58 21.49 -22.35
N CYS A 35 5.67 20.71 -22.33
CA CYS A 35 6.84 20.93 -23.16
C CYS A 35 6.69 20.42 -24.61
N ASP A 36 5.51 19.94 -25.01
CA ASP A 36 5.24 19.29 -26.31
C ASP A 36 6.22 18.14 -26.66
N ALA A 37 6.84 17.53 -25.64
CA ALA A 37 7.76 16.40 -25.81
C ALA A 37 7.02 15.07 -26.08
N ILE A 38 5.73 15.01 -25.77
CA ILE A 38 4.83 13.90 -26.08
C ILE A 38 3.48 14.41 -26.60
N ASP A 39 2.86 13.62 -27.47
CA ASP A 39 1.53 13.91 -28.00
C ASP A 39 0.42 13.61 -26.97
N VAL A 40 -0.80 14.10 -27.26
CA VAL A 40 -1.96 13.98 -26.38
C VAL A 40 -2.37 12.53 -26.13
N GLU A 41 -2.28 11.66 -27.14
CA GLU A 41 -2.69 10.27 -27.05
C GLU A 41 -1.69 9.47 -26.20
N SER A 42 -0.38 9.66 -26.43
CA SER A 42 0.67 9.08 -25.59
C SER A 42 0.55 9.53 -24.13
N ASN A 43 0.26 10.82 -23.88
CA ASN A 43 0.03 11.32 -22.53
C ASN A 43 -1.18 10.67 -21.87
N ARG A 44 -2.31 10.59 -22.57
CA ARG A 44 -3.55 9.96 -22.05
C ARG A 44 -3.34 8.49 -21.73
N ARG A 45 -2.67 7.75 -22.61
CA ARG A 45 -2.38 6.33 -22.40
C ARG A 45 -1.49 6.12 -21.18
N GLY A 46 -0.37 6.84 -21.09
CA GLY A 46 0.54 6.75 -19.94
C GLY A 46 -0.15 7.09 -18.63
N LYS A 47 -0.95 8.15 -18.59
CA LYS A 47 -1.74 8.50 -17.41
C LYS A 47 -2.80 7.47 -17.04
N SER A 48 -3.42 6.81 -18.02
CA SER A 48 -4.38 5.73 -17.78
C SER A 48 -3.71 4.54 -17.09
N ASP A 49 -2.53 4.14 -17.55
CA ASP A 49 -1.77 3.06 -16.95
C ASP A 49 -1.30 3.40 -15.53
N LEU A 50 -0.78 4.62 -15.32
CA LEU A 50 -0.41 5.12 -13.99
C LEU A 50 -1.59 5.16 -13.03
N LYS A 51 -2.78 5.59 -13.48
CA LYS A 51 -4.00 5.55 -12.68
C LYS A 51 -4.34 4.15 -12.21
N ARG A 52 -4.20 3.14 -13.08
CA ARG A 52 -4.43 1.72 -12.72
C ARG A 52 -3.42 1.25 -11.67
N ILE A 53 -2.14 1.58 -11.84
CA ILE A 53 -1.07 1.24 -10.89
C ILE A 53 -1.34 1.86 -9.51
N VAL A 54 -1.63 3.17 -9.45
CA VAL A 54 -1.95 3.87 -8.19
C VAL A 54 -3.17 3.25 -7.52
N SER A 55 -4.20 2.90 -8.30
CA SER A 55 -5.41 2.24 -7.77
C SER A 55 -5.10 0.88 -7.16
N MET A 56 -4.27 0.06 -7.82
CA MET A 56 -3.85 -1.25 -7.29
C MET A 56 -3.04 -1.09 -6.00
N LEU A 57 -2.04 -0.20 -5.99
CA LEU A 57 -1.20 0.05 -4.81
C LEU A 57 -2.03 0.56 -3.63
N THR A 58 -2.98 1.46 -3.88
CA THR A 58 -3.89 1.98 -2.86
C THR A 58 -4.72 0.86 -2.21
N ARG A 59 -5.27 -0.05 -3.01
CA ARG A 59 -6.03 -1.21 -2.50
C ARG A 59 -5.15 -2.18 -1.70
N LEU A 60 -3.90 -2.40 -2.13
CA LEU A 60 -2.96 -3.27 -1.41
C LEU A 60 -2.58 -2.69 -0.04
N ILE A 61 -2.32 -1.39 0.02
CA ILE A 61 -2.04 -0.69 1.28
C ILE A 61 -3.24 -0.80 2.22
N GLN A 62 -4.45 -0.51 1.74
CA GLN A 62 -5.69 -0.55 2.55
C GLN A 62 -6.01 -1.93 3.14
N ARG A 63 -5.74 -3.02 2.39
CA ARG A 63 -6.02 -4.39 2.88
C ARG A 63 -5.09 -4.84 3.99
N THR A 64 -3.89 -4.27 4.05
CA THR A 64 -2.86 -4.72 4.97
C THR A 64 -2.99 -4.07 6.37
N SER A 65 -3.76 -2.99 6.49
CA SER A 65 -3.99 -2.28 7.76
C SER A 65 -5.00 -2.93 8.71
N ASN A 66 -5.83 -3.87 8.22
CA ASN A 66 -7.07 -4.29 8.91
C ASN A 66 -7.13 -5.77 9.31
N VAL A 67 -6.01 -6.49 9.42
CA VAL A 67 -6.01 -7.89 9.89
C VAL A 67 -5.57 -7.92 11.34
N SER A 68 -6.54 -7.86 12.27
CA SER A 68 -6.35 -8.22 13.67
C SER A 68 -7.40 -9.27 14.04
N GLU A 69 -6.99 -10.27 14.81
CA GLU A 69 -7.93 -11.12 15.54
C GLU A 69 -8.51 -10.30 16.70
N GLY A 70 -9.79 -10.49 17.04
CA GLY A 70 -10.39 -9.83 18.19
C GLY A 70 -9.74 -10.31 19.48
N SER A 71 -9.56 -9.42 20.47
CA SER A 71 -9.06 -9.81 21.79
C SER A 71 -10.02 -10.81 22.44
N VAL A 72 -9.55 -12.01 22.74
CA VAL A 72 -10.26 -12.98 23.57
C VAL A 72 -9.84 -12.73 25.02
N GLU A 73 -10.80 -12.37 25.87
CA GLU A 73 -10.58 -12.21 27.31
C GLU A 73 -10.53 -13.61 27.94
N TYR A 74 -9.37 -14.01 28.47
CA TYR A 74 -9.22 -15.28 29.17
C TYR A 74 -9.58 -15.09 30.64
N GLU A 75 -10.67 -15.70 31.08
CA GLU A 75 -11.06 -15.73 32.48
C GLU A 75 -10.14 -16.71 33.24
N TYR A 76 -9.30 -16.18 34.13
CA TYR A 76 -8.44 -16.99 34.98
C TYR A 76 -9.20 -17.40 36.24
N GLU A 77 -9.65 -18.65 36.31
CA GLU A 77 -10.05 -19.25 37.57
C GLU A 77 -8.79 -19.50 38.43
N TYR A 78 -8.62 -18.69 39.48
CA TYR A 78 -7.68 -18.99 40.56
C TYR A 78 -8.17 -20.25 41.28
N ARG A 79 -7.65 -21.42 40.90
CA ARG A 79 -7.68 -22.58 41.78
C ARG A 79 -6.63 -22.35 42.86
N ASP A 80 -7.09 -22.07 44.07
CA ASP A 80 -6.26 -22.08 45.26
C ASP A 80 -5.51 -23.41 45.33
N ALA A 81 -4.21 -23.36 45.01
CA ALA A 81 -3.31 -24.45 45.28
C ALA A 81 -2.99 -24.37 46.78
N GLU A 82 -3.73 -25.13 47.58
CA GLU A 82 -3.31 -25.42 48.95
C GLU A 82 -1.95 -26.14 48.88
N TYR A 83 -0.91 -25.46 49.33
CA TYR A 83 0.39 -26.07 49.61
C TYR A 83 0.30 -26.67 51.02
N GLU A 84 0.24 -28.01 51.08
CA GLU A 84 0.38 -28.81 52.30
C GLU A 84 1.86 -29.07 52.62
#